data_AF-A0A091MJS8-F1
#
_entry.id   AF-A0A091MJS8-F1
#
_cell.length_a   1.000
_cell.length_b   1.000
_cell.length_c   1.000
_cell.angle_alpha   90.00
_cell.angle_beta   90.00
_cell.angle_gamma   90.00
#
_symmetry.space_group_name_H-M   'P 1'
#
loop_
_entity.id
_entity.type
_entity.pdbx_description
1 polymer ?
#
loop_
_entity_poly.entity_id
_entity_poly.type
_entity_poly.pdbx_seq_one_letter_code
_entity_poly.pdbx_strand_id
1 'polypeptide(L)'
;QEVLLDVKEAEVLVQEKASSRLLCRHPYPSISCVGRCTCSSKIFAFCVVTSPESPDGSTFDCLVFASSSEQECEEIVERIAAGFKHTEWFV
;
A
#
# COMPACT_ATOMS: atom_id res chain seq x y z
N GLN A 1 -0.95 8.46 13.93
CA GLN A 1 -2.32 7.94 13.82
C GLN A 1 -2.23 6.44 13.63
N GLU A 2 -3.03 5.65 14.33
CA GLU A 2 -3.07 4.19 14.10
C GLU A 2 -4.08 3.86 13.00
N VAL A 3 -3.68 2.98 12.08
CA VAL A 3 -4.49 2.56 10.95
C VAL A 3 -4.53 1.04 10.85
N LEU A 4 -5.59 0.52 10.24
CA LEU A 4 -5.69 -0.86 9.78
C LEU A 4 -5.46 -0.87 8.27
N LEU A 5 -4.58 -1.76 7.82
CA LEU A 5 -4.38 -2.06 6.41
C LEU A 5 -5.12 -3.36 6.08
N ASP A 6 -6.23 -3.23 5.37
CA ASP A 6 -7.00 -4.36 4.86
C ASP A 6 -6.56 -4.62 3.41
N VAL A 7 -5.67 -5.62 3.25
CA VAL A 7 -5.10 -6.02 1.97
C VAL A 7 -6.05 -7.02 1.31
N LYS A 8 -6.81 -6.53 0.32
CA LYS A 8 -7.76 -7.35 -0.45
C LYS A 8 -7.11 -7.86 -1.74
N GLU A 9 -7.87 -8.67 -2.48
CA GLU A 9 -7.44 -9.24 -3.75
C GLU A 9 -7.12 -8.17 -4.81
N ALA A 10 -7.95 -7.12 -4.92
CA ALA A 10 -7.83 -6.11 -5.98
C ALA A 10 -7.39 -4.71 -5.49
N GLU A 11 -7.37 -4.47 -4.19
CA GLU A 11 -7.07 -3.16 -3.61
C GLU A 11 -6.54 -3.27 -2.18
N VAL A 12 -5.85 -2.22 -1.73
CA VAL A 12 -5.49 -2.01 -0.33
C VAL A 12 -6.39 -0.92 0.25
N LEU A 13 -7.05 -1.22 1.37
CA LEU A 13 -7.85 -0.23 2.12
C LEU A 13 -7.08 0.22 3.34
N VAL A 14 -7.03 1.53 3.57
CA VAL A 14 -6.50 2.11 4.81
C VAL A 14 -7.67 2.63 5.64
N GLN A 15 -7.81 2.13 6.86
CA GLN A 15 -8.88 2.49 7.78
C GLN A 15 -8.32 3.03 9.09
N GLU A 16 -9.04 3.94 9.72
CA GLU A 16 -8.71 4.37 11.08
C GLU A 16 -9.00 3.23 12.07
N LYS A 17 -7.99 2.84 12.87
CA LYS A 17 -8.09 1.65 13.73
C LYS A 17 -9.21 1.73 14.78
N ALA A 18 -9.46 2.93 15.32
CA ALA A 18 -10.43 3.12 16.40
C ALA A 18 -11.89 3.10 15.92
N SER A 19 -12.15 3.53 14.70
CA SER A 19 -13.50 3.76 14.18
C SER A 19 -13.85 2.85 13.00
N SER A 20 -12.87 2.12 12.46
CA SER A 20 -12.93 1.41 11.17
C SER A 20 -13.38 2.30 10.01
N ARG A 21 -13.26 3.62 10.15
CA ARG A 21 -13.59 4.58 9.10
C ARG A 21 -12.55 4.47 7.99
N LEU A 22 -13.03 4.31 6.77
CA LEU A 22 -12.19 4.30 5.58
C LEU A 22 -11.52 5.67 5.36
N LEU A 23 -10.19 5.68 5.24
CA LEU A 23 -9.39 6.86 4.97
C LEU A 23 -9.07 6.96 3.48
N CYS A 24 -8.62 5.86 2.87
CA CYS A 24 -8.32 5.79 1.44
C CYS A 24 -8.40 4.37 0.90
N ARG A 25 -8.51 4.27 -0.44
CA ARG A 25 -8.53 3.03 -1.21
C ARG A 25 -7.47 3.13 -2.30
N HIS A 26 -6.69 2.06 -2.46
CA HIS A 26 -5.64 2.00 -3.47
C HIS A 26 -5.78 0.70 -4.27
N PRO A 27 -6.46 0.74 -5.43
CA PRO A 27 -6.45 -0.38 -6.36
C PRO A 27 -5.02 -0.74 -6.77
N TYR A 28 -4.69 -2.02 -6.94
CA TYR A 28 -3.33 -2.41 -7.32
C TYR A 28 -2.79 -1.72 -8.58
N PRO A 29 -3.58 -1.48 -9.65
CA PRO A 29 -3.11 -0.71 -10.80
C PRO A 29 -2.66 0.72 -10.48
N SER A 30 -3.07 1.29 -9.34
CA SER A 30 -2.64 2.61 -8.87
C SER A 30 -1.38 2.56 -7.99
N ILE A 31 -0.99 1.38 -7.50
CA ILE A 31 0.18 1.18 -6.65
C ILE A 31 1.37 0.80 -7.55
N SER A 32 2.44 1.58 -7.51
CA SER A 32 3.62 1.33 -8.36
C SER A 32 4.64 0.40 -7.74
N CYS A 33 4.78 0.43 -6.40
CA CYS A 33 5.72 -0.40 -5.68
C CYS A 33 5.37 -0.47 -4.18
N VAL A 34 5.88 -1.50 -3.52
CA VAL A 34 5.88 -1.67 -2.06
C VAL A 34 7.28 -2.09 -1.62
N GLY A 35 7.72 -1.63 -0.46
CA GLY A 35 9.03 -1.97 0.05
C GLY A 35 9.22 -1.67 1.53
N ARG A 36 10.24 -2.27 2.11
CA ARG A 36 10.65 -2.08 3.50
C ARG A 36 11.84 -1.12 3.59
N CYS A 37 11.88 -0.29 4.62
CA CYS A 37 12.98 0.62 4.90
C CYS A 37 14.24 -0.16 5.29
N THR A 38 15.38 0.13 4.65
CA THR A 38 16.66 -0.51 4.98
C THR A 38 17.21 -0.07 6.32
N CYS A 39 16.83 1.13 6.79
CA CYS A 39 17.27 1.68 8.08
C CYS A 39 16.38 1.25 9.25
N SER A 40 15.23 0.60 9.01
CA SER A 40 14.32 0.15 10.07
C SER A 40 13.47 -1.02 9.59
N SER A 41 13.59 -2.16 10.28
CA SER A 41 12.85 -3.38 9.94
C SER A 41 11.35 -3.31 10.22
N LYS A 42 10.86 -2.25 10.86
CA LYS A 42 9.45 -2.03 11.18
C LYS A 42 8.79 -0.95 10.32
N ILE A 43 9.50 -0.38 9.36
CA ILE A 43 8.96 0.66 8.49
C ILE A 43 8.84 0.10 7.09
N PHE A 44 7.67 0.25 6.49
CA PHE A 44 7.45 -0.03 5.08
C PHE A 44 6.72 1.15 4.43
N ALA A 45 6.74 1.15 3.11
CA ALA A 45 6.01 2.13 2.32
C ALA A 45 5.52 1.51 1.02
N PHE A 46 4.50 2.12 0.44
CA PHE A 46 4.13 1.88 -0.94
C PHE A 46 3.84 3.20 -1.65
N CYS A 47 4.13 3.24 -2.95
CA CYS A 47 3.93 4.42 -3.78
C CYS A 47 2.63 4.28 -4.58
N VAL A 48 1.83 5.34 -4.60
CA VAL A 48 0.57 5.40 -5.33
C VAL A 48 0.55 6.59 -6.27
N VAL A 49 -0.07 6.45 -7.44
CA VAL A 49 -0.25 7.58 -8.36
C VAL A 49 -1.21 8.61 -7.78
N THR A 50 -0.82 9.88 -7.74
CA THR A 50 -1.60 10.99 -7.15
C THR A 50 -2.72 11.47 -8.10
N SER A 51 -2.48 11.43 -9.41
CA SER A 51 -3.42 11.92 -10.44
C SER A 51 -3.45 11.02 -11.68
N PRO A 52 -4.36 10.03 -11.74
CA PRO A 52 -4.50 9.16 -12.90
C PRO A 52 -4.87 9.90 -14.20
N GLU A 53 -5.46 11.10 -14.09
CA GLU A 53 -6.06 11.82 -15.22
C GLU A 53 -5.15 12.83 -15.91
N SER A 54 -3.89 12.99 -15.47
CA SER A 54 -2.93 13.91 -16.07
C SER A 54 -1.94 13.16 -16.99
N PRO A 55 -2.06 13.24 -18.32
CA PRO A 55 -1.25 12.43 -19.24
C PRO A 55 0.25 12.77 -19.27
N ASP A 56 0.67 13.95 -18.79
CA ASP A 56 2.05 14.45 -18.96
C ASP A 56 2.84 14.61 -17.63
N GLY A 57 2.32 14.13 -16.50
CA GLY A 57 2.91 14.50 -15.19
C GLY A 57 2.40 13.74 -13.97
N SER A 58 2.19 12.44 -14.09
CA SER A 58 1.78 11.61 -12.94
C SER A 58 2.83 11.66 -11.83
N THR A 59 2.49 12.29 -10.71
CA THR A 59 3.28 12.23 -9.48
C THR A 59 2.90 11.00 -8.66
N PHE A 60 3.79 10.60 -7.76
CA PHE A 60 3.55 9.51 -6.83
C PHE A 60 3.63 10.01 -5.39
N ASP A 61 2.66 9.60 -4.58
CA ASP A 61 2.73 9.74 -3.13
C ASP A 61 3.33 8.48 -2.53
N CYS A 62 4.36 8.65 -1.69
CA CYS A 62 4.95 7.57 -0.91
C CYS A 62 4.27 7.52 0.47
N LEU A 63 3.44 6.51 0.68
CA LEU A 63 2.71 6.31 1.94
C LEU A 63 3.58 5.46 2.87
N VAL A 64 4.06 6.05 3.97
CA VAL A 64 4.98 5.42 4.91
C VAL A 64 4.25 5.00 6.19
N PHE A 65 4.49 3.76 6.62
CA PHE A 65 3.85 3.16 7.78
C PHE A 65 4.88 2.53 8.71
N ALA A 66 4.56 2.55 10.01
CA ALA A 66 5.30 1.81 11.02
C ALA A 66 4.42 0.66 11.54
N SER A 67 4.98 -0.56 11.54
CA SER A 67 4.36 -1.75 12.12
C SER A 67 4.73 -1.91 13.60
N SER A 68 4.00 -2.77 14.30
CA SER A 68 4.29 -3.14 15.69
C SER A 68 5.53 -4.04 15.80
N SER A 69 5.76 -4.88 14.79
CA SER A 69 6.85 -5.87 14.72
C SER A 69 7.45 -6.00 13.31
N GLU A 70 8.66 -6.53 13.22
CA GLU A 70 9.30 -6.83 11.92
C GLU A 70 8.51 -7.88 11.14
N GLN A 71 7.98 -8.88 11.83
CA GLN A 71 7.17 -9.96 11.25
C GLN A 71 5.89 -9.41 10.61
N GLU A 72 5.19 -8.52 11.33
CA GLU A 72 4.02 -7.85 10.77
C GLU A 72 4.40 -6.97 9.57
N CYS A 73 5.56 -6.29 9.62
CA CYS A 73 6.04 -5.50 8.49
C CYS A 73 6.27 -6.35 7.25
N GLU A 74 6.93 -7.49 7.41
CA GLU A 74 7.24 -8.44 6.34
C GLU A 74 5.95 -9.03 5.76
N GLU A 75 5.04 -9.50 6.60
CA GLU A 75 3.75 -10.05 6.17
C GLU A 75 2.93 -9.04 5.37
N ILE A 76 2.88 -7.78 5.79
CA ILE A 76 2.16 -6.72 5.06
C ILE A 76 2.79 -6.50 3.67
N VAL A 77 4.11 -6.38 3.61
CA VAL A 77 4.84 -6.18 2.34
C VAL A 77 4.62 -7.36 1.40
N GLU A 78 4.71 -8.60 1.89
CA GLU A 78 4.49 -9.80 1.09
C GLU A 78 3.05 -9.91 0.57
N ARG A 79 2.05 -9.59 1.40
CA ARG A 79 0.64 -9.62 0.98
C ARG A 79 0.34 -8.59 -0.12
N ILE A 80 0.87 -7.37 0.02
CA ILE A 80 0.73 -6.34 -1.05
C ILE A 80 1.49 -6.80 -2.30
N ALA A 81 2.70 -7.34 -2.16
CA ALA A 81 3.47 -7.84 -3.29
C ALA A 81 2.76 -8.99 -4.04
N ALA A 82 2.07 -9.88 -3.32
CA ALA A 82 1.27 -10.94 -3.90
C ALA A 82 0.07 -10.41 -4.68
N GLY A 83 -0.56 -9.34 -4.21
CA GLY A 83 -1.69 -8.72 -4.92
C GLY A 83 -1.32 -8.11 -6.27
N PHE A 84 -0.08 -7.64 -6.47
CA PHE A 84 0.38 -7.25 -7.81
C PHE A 84 0.19 -8.38 -8.82
N LYS A 85 0.60 -9.61 -8.47
CA LYS A 85 0.48 -10.79 -9.34
C LYS A 85 -0.97 -11.15 -9.63
N HIS A 86 -1.86 -11.03 -8.66
CA HIS A 86 -3.28 -11.34 -8.85
C HIS A 86 -4.00 -10.34 -9.76
N THR A 87 -3.47 -9.13 -9.88
CA THR A 87 -4.03 -8.07 -10.73
C THR A 87 -3.27 -7.84 -12.03
N GLU A 88 -2.40 -8.77 -12.43
CA GLU A 88 -1.74 -8.73 -13.74
C GLU A 88 -2.79 -8.85 -14.85
N TRP A 89 -2.76 -7.90 -15.78
CA TRP A 89 -3.64 -7.90 -16.96
C TRP A 89 -2.93 -8.61 -18.10
N PHE A 90 -3.51 -9.73 -18.56
CA PHE A 90 -3.07 -10.43 -19.76
C PHE A 90 -3.96 -9.99 -20.93
N VAL A 91 -3.34 -9.64 -22.06
CA VAL A 91 -4.02 -9.26 -23.32
C VAL A 91 -3.93 -10.41 -24.32
#